data_AF-A0A1Y4VJJ0-F1
#
_entry.id   AF-A0A1Y4VJJ0-F1
#
_cell.length_a   1.000
_cell.length_b   1.000
_cell.length_c   1.000
_cell.angle_alpha   90.00
_cell.angle_beta   90.00
_cell.angle_gamma   90.00
#
_symmetry.space_group_name_H-M   'P 1'
#
loop_
_entity.id
_entity.type
_entity.pdbx_description
1 polymer ?
#
loop_
_entity_poly.entity_id
_entity_poly.type
_entity_poly.pdbx_seq_one_letter_code
_entity_poly.pdbx_strand_id
1 'polypeptide(L)'
;MTWDDYGISKHRYQELKAFCLQYEEKKNKIRYGLSSVQNDGAPAGGGVGRPTERQAIDNEQYKRDCLMIEEAAVRANPGIWKYILKSVTLGLPYEFIEYDAEQGKIPMCRSDFYGTRRKFYAILNELKIGAQIEHQNVIL
;
A
#
# COMPACT_ATOMS: atom_id res chain seq x y z
N MET A 1 11.92 19.15 10.14
CA MET A 1 12.13 18.20 9.05
C MET A 1 10.76 17.77 8.52
N THR A 2 10.38 18.31 7.37
CA THR A 2 9.10 18.04 6.68
C THR A 2 9.33 17.01 5.55
N TRP A 3 8.30 16.71 4.77
CA TRP A 3 8.44 15.87 3.57
C TRP A 3 9.17 16.62 2.44
N ASP A 4 9.24 17.95 2.52
CA ASP A 4 9.91 18.82 1.55
C ASP A 4 11.41 18.54 1.49
N ASP A 5 12.00 18.07 2.60
CA ASP A 5 13.41 17.68 2.68
C ASP A 5 13.75 16.50 1.74
N TYR A 6 12.74 15.74 1.29
CA TYR A 6 12.87 14.66 0.31
C TYR A 6 12.43 15.09 -1.11
N GLY A 7 12.20 16.38 -1.33
CA GLY A 7 11.69 16.89 -2.62
C GLY A 7 10.23 16.50 -2.91
N ILE A 8 9.48 16.04 -1.91
CA ILE A 8 8.08 15.63 -2.07
C ILE A 8 7.20 16.85 -1.87
N SER A 9 6.52 17.29 -2.94
CA SER A 9 5.53 18.34 -2.84
C SER A 9 4.37 17.94 -1.93
N LYS A 10 3.70 18.91 -1.31
CA LYS A 10 2.51 18.68 -0.47
C LYS A 10 1.44 17.86 -1.18
N HIS A 11 1.19 18.14 -2.46
CA HIS A 11 0.21 17.40 -3.27
C HIS A 11 0.65 15.96 -3.49
N ARG A 12 1.92 15.73 -3.83
CA ARG A 12 2.45 14.38 -3.98
C ARG A 12 2.34 13.58 -2.69
N TYR A 13 2.65 14.20 -1.55
CA TYR A 13 2.44 13.56 -0.25
C TYR A 13 0.97 13.16 -0.01
N GLN A 14 0.01 14.01 -0.38
CA GLN A 14 -1.42 13.70 -0.26
C GLN A 14 -1.81 12.51 -1.14
N GLU A 15 -1.29 12.42 -2.37
CA GLU A 15 -1.49 11.26 -3.25
C GLU A 15 -0.95 9.97 -2.63
N LEU A 16 0.28 10.02 -2.11
CA LEU A 16 0.92 8.87 -1.46
C LEU A 16 0.16 8.45 -0.20
N LYS A 17 -0.31 9.42 0.59
CA LYS A 17 -1.15 9.15 1.76
C LYS A 17 -2.46 8.48 1.36
N ALA A 18 -3.18 9.01 0.37
CA ALA A 18 -4.41 8.42 -0.13
C ALA A 18 -4.16 6.99 -0.67
N PHE A 19 -3.05 6.78 -1.36
CA PHE A 19 -2.63 5.46 -1.83
C PHE A 19 -2.43 4.45 -0.68
N CYS A 20 -1.82 4.87 0.44
CA CYS A 20 -1.70 4.04 1.63
C CYS A 20 -3.05 3.73 2.29
N LEU A 21 -3.96 4.71 2.35
CA LEU A 21 -5.29 4.52 2.96
C LEU A 21 -6.16 3.50 2.22
N GLN A 22 -5.93 3.33 0.91
CA GLN A 22 -6.61 2.31 0.10
C GLN A 22 -6.12 0.87 0.35
N TYR A 23 -5.09 0.67 1.18
CA TYR A 23 -4.45 -0.64 1.38
C TYR A 23 -5.45 -1.73 1.82
N GLU A 24 -6.29 -1.45 2.83
CA GLU A 24 -7.27 -2.44 3.30
C GLU A 24 -8.39 -2.69 2.28
N GLU A 25 -8.83 -1.66 1.55
CA GLU A 25 -9.80 -1.83 0.47
C GLU A 25 -9.26 -2.76 -0.62
N LYS A 26 -7.99 -2.59 -1.01
CA LYS A 26 -7.31 -3.44 -1.99
C LYS A 26 -7.17 -4.87 -1.49
N LYS A 27 -6.76 -5.08 -0.23
CA LYS A 27 -6.70 -6.42 0.39
C LYS A 27 -8.06 -7.10 0.44
N ASN A 28 -9.10 -6.36 0.80
CA ASN A 28 -10.47 -6.90 0.83
C ASN A 28 -10.93 -7.29 -0.57
N LYS A 29 -10.70 -6.46 -1.59
CA LYS A 29 -11.01 -6.80 -2.99
C LYS A 29 -10.32 -8.07 -3.45
N ILE A 30 -9.04 -8.27 -3.11
CA ILE A 30 -8.33 -9.52 -3.41
C ILE A 30 -9.00 -10.70 -2.72
N ARG A 31 -9.30 -10.59 -1.42
CA ARG A 31 -9.94 -11.67 -0.63
C ARG A 31 -11.31 -12.07 -1.18
N TYR A 32 -12.20 -11.10 -1.39
CA TYR A 32 -13.56 -11.37 -1.85
C TYR A 32 -13.64 -11.70 -3.34
N GLY A 33 -12.78 -11.11 -4.17
CA GLY A 33 -12.67 -11.44 -5.59
C GLY A 33 -12.20 -12.87 -5.84
N LEU A 34 -11.44 -13.47 -4.92
CA LEU A 34 -11.11 -14.90 -4.94
C LEU A 34 -12.30 -15.77 -4.53
N SER A 35 -13.10 -15.34 -3.54
CA SER A 35 -14.28 -16.08 -3.07
C SER A 35 -15.42 -16.13 -4.10
N SER A 36 -15.58 -15.11 -4.96
CA SER A 36 -16.60 -15.12 -6.03
C SER A 36 -16.28 -16.05 -7.19
N VAL A 37 -15.08 -16.61 -7.28
CA VAL A 37 -14.69 -17.57 -8.32
C VAL A 37 -15.08 -19.01 -7.94
N GLN A 38 -15.48 -19.24 -6.69
CA GLN A 38 -16.02 -20.53 -6.24
C GLN A 38 -17.55 -20.45 -6.13
N ASN A 39 -18.25 -20.57 -7.26
CA ASN A 39 -19.57 -21.21 -7.26
C ASN A 39 -19.90 -21.79 -8.63
N ASP A 40 -20.13 -23.10 -8.61
CA ASP A 40 -20.51 -23.94 -9.73
C ASP A 40 -21.91 -23.57 -10.24
N GLY A 41 -22.06 -23.46 -11.57
CA GLY A 41 -23.35 -23.39 -12.25
C GLY A 41 -23.48 -22.20 -13.20
N ALA A 42 -22.92 -22.34 -14.39
CA ALA A 42 -23.20 -21.43 -15.51
C ALA A 42 -24.72 -21.33 -15.78
N PRO A 43 -25.19 -20.17 -16.25
CA PRO A 43 -25.93 -20.19 -17.50
C PRO A 43 -25.38 -19.18 -18.52
N ALA A 44 -25.50 -19.58 -19.79
CA ALA A 44 -25.12 -18.82 -20.97
C ALA A 44 -25.92 -17.51 -21.09
N GLY A 45 -25.26 -16.41 -21.47
CA GLY A 45 -25.95 -15.17 -21.81
C GLY A 45 -25.06 -13.96 -22.06
N GLY A 46 -24.60 -13.81 -23.31
CA GLY A 46 -24.34 -12.55 -24.03
C GLY A 46 -23.63 -11.38 -23.32
N GLY A 47 -22.31 -11.22 -23.57
CA GLY A 47 -21.56 -10.00 -23.25
C GLY A 47 -20.06 -10.28 -23.16
N VAL A 48 -19.38 -10.36 -24.31
CA VAL A 48 -17.97 -10.76 -24.40
C VAL A 48 -17.04 -9.63 -23.93
N GLY A 49 -16.83 -9.59 -22.62
CA GLY A 49 -15.74 -8.93 -21.93
C GLY A 49 -15.54 -9.67 -20.61
N ARG A 50 -14.76 -10.76 -20.65
CA ARG A 50 -14.66 -11.81 -19.62
C ARG A 50 -14.49 -11.19 -18.22
N PRO A 51 -15.53 -11.20 -17.35
CA PRO A 51 -15.45 -10.63 -16.00
C PRO A 51 -14.27 -11.19 -15.19
N THR A 52 -13.91 -12.45 -15.47
CA THR A 52 -12.81 -13.18 -14.85
C THR A 52 -11.42 -12.63 -15.22
N GLU A 53 -11.18 -12.23 -16.48
CA GLU A 53 -9.87 -11.71 -16.91
C GLU A 53 -9.60 -10.31 -16.35
N ARG A 54 -10.61 -9.44 -16.40
CA ARG A 54 -10.52 -8.10 -15.81
C ARG A 54 -10.34 -8.16 -14.29
N GLN A 55 -11.06 -9.06 -13.61
CA GLN A 55 -10.85 -9.31 -12.19
C GLN A 55 -9.45 -9.85 -11.87
N ALA A 56 -8.90 -10.73 -12.71
CA ALA A 56 -7.53 -11.24 -12.53
C ALA A 56 -6.50 -10.10 -12.63
N ILE A 57 -6.60 -9.25 -13.66
CA ILE A 57 -5.71 -8.09 -13.87
C ILE A 57 -5.81 -7.10 -12.69
N ASP A 58 -7.04 -6.78 -12.26
CA ASP A 58 -7.27 -5.86 -11.14
C ASP A 58 -6.68 -6.43 -9.84
N ASN A 59 -6.84 -7.74 -9.59
CA ASN A 59 -6.27 -8.41 -8.43
C ASN A 59 -4.74 -8.40 -8.44
N GLU A 60 -4.11 -8.58 -9.60
CA GLU A 60 -2.65 -8.48 -9.73
C GLU A 60 -2.14 -7.06 -9.48
N GLN A 61 -2.85 -6.03 -9.96
CA GLN A 61 -2.50 -4.64 -9.67
C GLN A 61 -2.66 -4.34 -8.17
N TYR A 62 -3.75 -4.77 -7.54
CA TYR A 62 -3.95 -4.60 -6.10
C TYR A 62 -2.87 -5.31 -5.28
N LYS A 63 -2.45 -6.51 -5.68
CA LYS A 63 -1.33 -7.23 -5.03
C LYS A 63 -0.03 -6.44 -5.14
N ARG A 64 0.31 -5.94 -6.33
CA ARG A 64 1.51 -5.12 -6.54
C ARG A 64 1.48 -3.84 -5.70
N ASP A 65 0.34 -3.18 -5.63
CA ASP A 65 0.16 -1.98 -4.82
C ASP A 65 0.38 -2.26 -3.31
N CYS A 66 -0.20 -3.34 -2.79
CA CYS A 66 -0.02 -3.75 -1.40
C CYS A 66 1.45 -4.10 -1.11
N LEU A 67 2.09 -4.89 -1.99
CA LEU A 67 3.50 -5.26 -1.86
C LEU A 67 4.41 -4.03 -1.84
N MET A 68 4.15 -3.04 -2.70
CA MET A 68 4.93 -1.80 -2.73
C MET A 68 4.87 -1.04 -1.39
N ILE A 69 3.69 -1.02 -0.75
CA ILE A 69 3.51 -0.38 0.56
C ILE A 69 4.25 -1.17 1.65
N GLU A 70 4.12 -2.49 1.67
CA GLU A 70 4.81 -3.36 2.62
C GLU A 70 6.33 -3.26 2.48
N GLU A 71 6.84 -3.30 1.26
CA GLU A 71 8.25 -3.16 0.93
C GLU A 71 8.80 -1.81 1.37
N ALA A 72 8.09 -0.71 1.10
CA ALA A 72 8.49 0.61 1.56
C ALA A 72 8.62 0.67 3.09
N ALA A 73 7.71 0.01 3.83
CA ALA A 73 7.77 -0.04 5.29
C ALA A 73 8.97 -0.83 5.79
N VAL A 74 9.25 -1.99 5.18
CA VAL A 74 10.42 -2.82 5.50
C VAL A 74 11.72 -2.07 5.21
N ARG A 75 11.85 -1.46 4.02
CA ARG A 75 13.04 -0.67 3.63
C ARG A 75 13.24 0.56 4.53
N ALA A 76 12.15 1.18 5.01
CA ALA A 76 12.24 2.32 5.91
C ALA A 76 12.91 1.92 7.23
N ASN A 77 12.38 0.87 7.89
CA ASN A 77 12.94 0.30 9.10
C ASN A 77 12.44 -1.14 9.36
N PRO A 78 13.27 -2.18 9.19
CA PRO A 78 12.89 -3.57 9.43
C PRO A 78 12.54 -3.91 10.88
N GLY A 79 12.96 -3.11 11.87
CA GLY A 79 12.67 -3.36 13.28
C GLY A 79 11.26 -2.93 13.71
N ILE A 80 10.67 -1.94 13.02
CA ILE A 80 9.35 -1.39 13.37
C ILE A 80 8.38 -1.30 12.18
N TRP A 81 8.69 -1.97 11.07
CA TRP A 81 7.95 -1.83 9.81
C TRP A 81 6.45 -2.08 9.96
N LYS A 82 6.04 -3.00 10.84
CA LYS A 82 4.62 -3.29 11.07
C LYS A 82 3.89 -2.12 11.73
N TYR A 83 4.53 -1.41 12.66
CA TYR A 83 3.98 -0.19 13.26
C TYR A 83 3.90 0.94 12.23
N ILE A 84 4.92 1.08 11.39
CA ILE A 84 4.92 2.04 10.28
C ILE A 84 3.78 1.73 9.31
N LEU A 85 3.65 0.47 8.89
CA LEU A 85 2.60 -0.01 8.01
C LEU A 85 1.23 0.33 8.59
N LYS A 86 0.97 -0.05 9.85
CA LYS A 86 -0.29 0.27 10.54
C LYS A 86 -0.58 1.77 10.60
N SER A 87 0.43 2.59 10.91
CA SER A 87 0.29 4.05 10.97
C SER A 87 -0.05 4.68 9.62
N VAL A 88 0.58 4.23 8.54
CA VAL A 88 0.41 4.85 7.22
C VAL A 88 -0.86 4.35 6.52
N THR A 89 -1.26 3.09 6.72
CA THR A 89 -2.48 2.53 6.11
C THR A 89 -3.75 2.91 6.86
N LEU A 90 -3.69 3.07 8.18
CA LEU A 90 -4.84 3.52 8.98
C LEU A 90 -4.84 5.03 9.25
N GLY A 91 -3.79 5.74 8.84
CA GLY A 91 -3.64 7.18 9.08
C GLY A 91 -3.43 7.56 10.55
N LEU A 92 -3.07 6.60 11.40
CA LEU A 92 -2.94 6.80 12.84
C LEU A 92 -1.65 7.55 13.22
N PRO A 93 -1.69 8.45 14.22
CA PRO A 93 -0.49 9.06 14.78
C PRO A 93 0.17 8.13 15.81
N TYR A 94 1.40 8.45 16.22
CA TYR A 94 2.23 7.62 17.12
C TYR A 94 1.48 7.17 18.39
N GLU A 95 0.71 8.06 18.98
CA GLU A 95 0.02 7.88 20.26
C GLU A 95 -1.03 6.75 20.20
N PHE A 96 -1.59 6.46 19.03
CA PHE A 96 -2.59 5.41 18.83
C PHE A 96 -1.98 4.04 18.53
N ILE A 97 -0.67 3.99 18.26
CA ILE A 97 0.04 2.75 17.92
C ILE A 97 1.22 2.47 18.86
N GLU A 98 1.49 3.36 19.82
CA GLU A 98 2.57 3.22 20.80
C GLU A 98 2.50 1.88 21.51
N TYR A 99 1.29 1.39 21.77
CA TYR A 99 1.03 0.05 22.26
C TYR A 99 0.18 -0.72 21.25
N ASP A 100 0.72 -1.84 20.77
CA ASP A 100 0.00 -2.78 19.93
C ASP A 100 -0.22 -4.09 20.69
N ALA A 101 -1.43 -4.66 20.58
CA ALA A 101 -1.78 -5.87 21.31
C ALA A 101 -0.95 -7.10 20.89
N GLU A 102 -0.47 -7.14 19.63
CA GLU A 102 0.29 -8.26 19.11
C GLU A 102 1.80 -8.05 19.28
N GLN A 103 2.28 -6.82 19.11
CA GLN A 103 3.71 -6.50 19.09
C GLN A 103 4.23 -5.86 20.39
N GLY A 104 3.33 -5.44 21.28
CA GLY A 104 3.67 -4.71 22.49
C GLY A 104 4.02 -3.26 22.19
N LYS A 105 4.85 -2.67 23.06
CA LYS A 105 5.23 -1.25 22.97
C LYS A 105 6.23 -1.03 21.83
N ILE A 106 6.04 0.04 21.05
CA ILE A 106 7.00 0.48 20.03
C ILE A 106 8.39 0.69 20.68
N PRO A 107 9.45 0.02 20.18
CA PRO A 107 10.81 0.16 20.71
C PRO A 107 11.51 1.41 20.16
N MET A 108 10.80 2.54 20.06
CA MET A 108 11.28 3.75 19.41
C MET A 108 10.54 4.97 19.96
N CYS A 109 11.26 6.09 20.11
CA CYS A 109 10.65 7.34 20.55
C CYS A 109 9.81 7.99 19.43
N ARG A 110 8.91 8.89 19.84
CA ARG A 110 8.01 9.63 18.93
C ARG A 110 8.75 10.34 17.78
N SER A 111 9.88 10.98 18.07
CA SER A 111 10.64 11.75 17.08
C SER A 111 11.24 10.85 15.99
N ASP A 112 11.88 9.75 16.40
CA ASP A 112 12.46 8.76 15.50
C ASP A 112 11.40 8.04 14.68
N PHE A 113 10.24 7.79 15.29
CA PHE A 113 9.09 7.20 14.61
C PHE A 113 8.63 8.07 13.44
N TYR A 114 8.44 9.38 13.67
CA TYR A 114 8.05 10.29 12.58
C TYR A 114 9.18 10.47 11.56
N GLY A 115 10.45 10.38 11.97
CA GLY A 115 11.59 10.29 11.04
C GLY A 115 11.49 9.09 10.10
N THR A 116 11.22 7.91 10.67
CA THR A 116 11.01 6.67 9.91
C THR A 116 9.79 6.78 9.00
N ARG A 117 8.69 7.37 9.48
CA ARG A 117 7.48 7.59 8.68
C ARG A 117 7.71 8.54 7.51
N ARG A 118 8.55 9.57 7.65
CA ARG A 118 8.98 10.42 6.53
C ARG A 118 9.82 9.64 5.51
N LYS A 119 10.81 8.89 5.99
CA LYS A 119 11.64 8.01 5.15
C LYS A 119 10.80 6.99 4.36
N PHE A 120 9.76 6.44 4.98
CA PHE A 120 8.79 5.59 4.31
C PHE A 120 8.17 6.25 3.07
N TYR A 121 7.66 7.48 3.19
CA TYR A 121 7.05 8.16 2.04
C TYR A 121 8.07 8.53 0.95
N ALA A 122 9.32 8.79 1.32
CA ALA A 122 10.41 8.94 0.36
C ALA A 122 10.63 7.69 -0.48
N ILE A 123 10.80 6.54 0.19
CA ILE A 123 10.98 5.25 -0.49
C ILE A 123 9.75 4.89 -1.33
N LEU A 124 8.55 5.10 -0.80
CA LEU A 124 7.31 4.82 -1.54
C LEU A 124 7.21 5.69 -2.80
N ASN A 125 7.64 6.95 -2.73
CA ASN A 125 7.67 7.82 -3.89
C ASN A 125 8.62 7.31 -4.98
N GLU A 126 9.84 6.90 -4.59
CA GLU A 126 10.83 6.31 -5.50
C GLU A 126 10.31 5.04 -6.17
N LEU A 127 9.75 4.10 -5.39
CA LEU A 127 9.16 2.87 -5.91
C LEU A 127 8.05 3.15 -6.92
N LYS A 128 7.21 4.16 -6.63
CA LYS A 128 6.09 4.52 -7.50
C LYS A 128 6.57 5.15 -8.81
N ILE A 129 7.60 5.98 -8.76
CA ILE A 129 8.23 6.56 -9.97
C ILE A 129 8.87 5.45 -10.81
N GLY A 130 9.60 4.52 -10.19
CA GLY A 130 10.20 3.37 -10.88
C GLY A 130 9.15 2.51 -11.59
N ALA A 131 8.06 2.16 -10.89
CA ALA A 131 6.97 1.38 -11.46
C ALA A 131 6.26 2.09 -12.64
N GLN A 132 6.17 3.43 -12.61
CA GLN A 132 5.60 4.21 -13.72
C GLN A 132 6.50 4.16 -14.96
N ILE A 133 7.83 4.22 -14.79
CA ILE A 133 8.80 4.13 -15.88
C ILE A 133 8.75 2.74 -16.53
N GLU A 134 8.70 1.68 -15.74
CA GLU A 134 8.60 0.30 -16.25
C GLU A 134 7.35 0.10 -17.11
N HIS A 135 6.18 0.57 -16.66
CA HIS A 135 4.95 0.50 -17.45
C HIS A 135 5.05 1.28 -18.77
N GLN A 136 5.75 2.42 -18.77
CA GLN A 136 5.90 3.25 -19.97
C GLN A 136 6.87 2.65 -21.00
N ASN A 137 7.89 1.92 -20.54
CA ASN A 137 8.83 1.20 -21.40
C ASN A 137 8.27 -0.09 -22.02
N VAL A 138 7.18 -0.64 -21.49
CA VAL A 138 6.53 -1.85 -22.03
C VAL A 138 5.57 -1.51 -23.20
N ILE A 139 5.20 -0.25 -23.37
CA ILE A 139 4.23 0.22 -24.38
C ILE A 139 4.92 0.80 -25.63
N LEU A 140 6.25 1.00 -25.60
CA LEU A 140 7.08 1.46 -26.72
C LEU A 140 7.82 0.27 -27.36
#